data_AF-A0AAV4VQK4-F1
#
_entry.id   AF-A0AAV4VQK4-F1
#
_cell.length_a   1.000
_cell.length_b   1.000
_cell.length_c   1.000
_cell.angle_alpha   90.00
_cell.angle_beta   90.00
_cell.angle_gamma   90.00
#
_symmetry.space_group_name_H-M   'P 1'
#
loop_
_entity.id
_entity.type
_entity.pdbx_description
1 polymer ?
#
loop_
_entity_poly.entity_id
_entity_poly.type
_entity_poly.pdbx_seq_one_letter_code
_entity_poly.pdbx_strand_id
1 'polypeptide(L)'
;MSDIEDEVQSLHQEFDWLLQEEVTVILEQLHDVILECARRFPGSEQHNVESLVKSEKFLLLNTSSSGGSTTDTIQAVVTLVGDNICYADISLKLHKHSVPSHRTIVQNDCQWKLQQ
;
A
#
# COMPACT_ATOMS: atom_id res chain seq x y z
N MET A 1 -47.42 29.85 11.54
CA MET A 1 -47.44 29.36 10.15
C MET A 1 -46.32 30.02 9.37
N SER A 2 -46.16 31.36 9.46
CA SER A 2 -44.98 32.08 8.94
C SER A 2 -43.65 31.59 9.53
N ASP A 3 -43.57 31.38 10.85
CA ASP A 3 -42.31 30.95 11.48
C ASP A 3 -41.80 29.58 10.97
N ILE A 4 -42.73 28.72 10.54
CA ILE A 4 -42.40 27.40 9.99
C ILE A 4 -41.94 27.53 8.53
N GLU A 5 -42.52 28.46 7.76
CA GLU A 5 -42.09 28.73 6.39
C GLU A 5 -40.69 29.36 6.36
N ASP A 6 -40.40 30.27 7.29
CA ASP A 6 -39.09 30.90 7.45
C ASP A 6 -38.02 29.86 7.86
N GLU A 7 -38.35 28.94 8.77
CA GLU A 7 -37.45 27.84 9.17
C GLU A 7 -37.15 26.89 8.01
N VAL A 8 -38.17 26.50 7.23
CA VAL A 8 -38.00 25.65 6.04
C VAL A 8 -37.14 26.34 4.97
N GLN A 9 -37.28 27.66 4.81
CA GLN A 9 -36.46 28.41 3.87
C GLN A 9 -34.99 28.50 4.34
N SER A 10 -34.76 28.70 5.64
CA SER A 10 -33.41 28.69 6.21
C SER A 10 -32.73 27.33 6.02
N LEU A 11 -33.43 26.23 6.28
CA LEU A 11 -32.90 24.88 6.09
C LEU A 11 -32.55 24.57 4.64
N HIS A 12 -33.35 25.05 3.67
CA HIS A 12 -33.01 24.90 2.25
C HIS A 12 -31.75 25.67 1.88
N GLN A 13 -31.58 26.90 2.38
CA GLN A 13 -30.38 27.70 2.11
C GLN A 13 -29.13 27.07 2.74
N GLU A 14 -29.23 26.54 3.96
CA GLU A 14 -28.12 25.80 4.59
C GLU A 14 -27.77 24.53 3.81
N PHE A 15 -28.78 23.80 3.31
CA PHE A 15 -28.56 22.61 2.50
C PHE A 15 -27.91 22.94 1.14
N ASP A 16 -28.36 23.99 0.47
CA ASP A 16 -27.76 24.47 -0.78
C ASP A 16 -26.31 24.93 -0.56
N TRP A 17 -26.04 25.64 0.54
CA TRP A 17 -24.69 26.03 0.92
C TRP A 17 -23.80 24.81 1.18
N LEU A 18 -24.29 23.81 1.92
CA LEU A 18 -23.58 22.56 2.18
C LEU A 18 -23.23 21.83 0.87
N LEU A 19 -24.17 21.74 -0.06
CA LEU A 19 -23.95 21.07 -1.34
C LEU A 19 -22.97 21.82 -2.24
N GLN A 20 -22.93 23.14 -2.19
CA GLN A 20 -22.06 23.94 -3.06
C GLN A 20 -20.66 24.08 -2.48
N GLU A 21 -20.55 24.39 -1.19
CA GLU A 21 -19.28 24.73 -0.56
C GLU A 21 -18.62 23.48 0.03
N GLU A 22 -19.30 22.81 0.96
CA GLU A 22 -18.69 21.70 1.72
C GLU A 22 -18.37 20.51 0.81
N VAL A 23 -19.30 20.11 -0.07
CA VAL A 23 -19.08 18.97 -0.97
C VAL A 23 -17.91 19.22 -1.91
N THR A 24 -17.80 20.43 -2.48
CA THR A 24 -16.70 20.79 -3.39
C THR A 24 -15.35 20.73 -2.66
N VAL A 25 -15.29 21.29 -1.45
CA VAL A 25 -14.09 21.24 -0.60
C VAL A 25 -13.67 19.81 -0.28
N ILE A 26 -14.63 18.93 0.06
CA ILE A 26 -14.33 17.52 0.33
C ILE A 26 -13.84 16.78 -0.91
N LEU A 27 -14.41 17.08 -2.09
CA LEU A 27 -13.95 16.49 -3.36
C LEU A 27 -12.53 16.92 -3.71
N GLU A 28 -12.18 18.19 -3.49
CA GLU A 28 -10.82 18.69 -3.68
C GLU A 28 -9.84 18.01 -2.71
N GLN A 29 -10.20 17.89 -1.43
CA GLN A 29 -9.38 17.17 -0.45
C GLN A 29 -9.17 15.70 -0.84
N LEU A 30 -10.24 15.02 -1.28
CA LEU A 30 -10.15 13.63 -1.73
C LEU A 30 -9.24 13.50 -2.96
N HIS A 31 -9.38 14.41 -3.92
CA HIS A 31 -8.51 14.47 -5.10
C HIS A 31 -7.04 14.59 -4.70
N ASP A 32 -6.72 15.51 -3.79
CA ASP A 32 -5.34 15.75 -3.34
C ASP A 32 -4.77 14.53 -2.60
N VAL A 33 -5.56 13.89 -1.74
CA VAL A 33 -5.17 12.65 -1.06
C VAL A 33 -4.89 11.54 -2.07
N ILE A 34 -5.77 11.35 -3.05
CA ILE A 34 -5.57 10.33 -4.10
C ILE A 34 -4.31 10.64 -4.90
N LEU A 35 -4.04 11.90 -5.21
CA LEU A 35 -2.86 12.32 -5.96
C LEU A 35 -1.56 12.05 -5.18
N GLU A 36 -1.54 12.34 -3.88
CA GLU A 36 -0.43 11.98 -2.98
C GLU A 36 -0.25 10.47 -2.82
N CYS A 37 -1.34 9.70 -2.84
CA CYS A 37 -1.28 8.24 -2.85
C CYS A 37 -0.69 7.74 -4.17
N ALA A 38 -1.15 8.25 -5.31
CA ALA A 38 -0.71 7.85 -6.63
C ALA A 38 0.81 8.02 -6.81
N ARG A 39 1.41 9.07 -6.25
CA ARG A 39 2.87 9.29 -6.25
C ARG A 39 3.69 8.14 -5.70
N ARG A 40 3.12 7.36 -4.77
CA ARG A 40 3.79 6.23 -4.12
C ARG A 40 3.71 4.94 -4.93
N PHE A 41 2.91 4.92 -6.00
CA PHE A 41 2.76 3.76 -6.87
C PHE A 41 3.59 3.91 -8.16
N PRO A 42 4.05 2.79 -8.74
CA PRO A 42 4.72 2.79 -10.03
C PRO A 42 3.77 3.24 -11.15
N GLY A 43 4.29 4.03 -12.10
CA GLY A 43 3.51 4.55 -13.23
C GLY A 43 2.86 5.93 -13.02
N SER A 44 3.10 6.57 -11.88
CA SER A 44 2.68 7.96 -11.59
C SER A 44 3.15 8.98 -12.65
N GLU A 45 4.33 8.76 -13.24
CA GLU A 45 4.90 9.57 -14.31
C GLU A 45 3.97 9.69 -15.54
N GLN A 46 3.16 8.66 -15.83
CA GLN A 46 2.22 8.68 -16.96
C GLN A 46 1.10 9.71 -16.78
N HIS A 47 0.85 10.13 -15.55
CA HIS A 47 -0.16 11.12 -15.20
C HIS A 47 0.44 12.49 -14.89
N ASN A 48 1.71 12.73 -15.31
CA ASN A 48 2.46 13.96 -15.03
C ASN A 48 2.59 14.25 -13.52
N VAL A 49 2.64 13.18 -12.72
CA VAL A 49 2.82 13.25 -11.27
C VAL A 49 4.20 12.71 -10.93
N GLU A 50 4.99 13.48 -10.19
CA GLU A 50 6.33 13.08 -9.75
C GLU A 50 6.29 11.77 -8.94
N SER A 51 7.09 10.80 -9.36
CA SER A 51 7.18 9.53 -8.65
C SER A 51 8.00 9.64 -7.37
N LEU A 52 7.40 9.23 -6.26
CA LEU A 52 8.08 9.08 -4.96
C LEU A 52 8.55 7.64 -4.70
N VAL A 53 8.44 6.76 -5.70
CA VAL A 53 8.84 5.35 -5.59
C VAL A 53 10.34 5.27 -5.33
N LYS A 54 10.71 4.69 -4.19
CA LYS A 54 12.10 4.45 -3.79
C LYS A 54 12.34 2.96 -3.64
N SER A 55 13.61 2.57 -3.73
CA SER A 55 14.01 1.21 -3.41
C SER A 55 14.00 1.01 -1.90
N GLU A 56 13.26 0.00 -1.46
CA GLU A 56 13.10 -0.35 -0.05
C GLU A 56 13.59 -1.78 0.17
N LYS A 57 14.19 -2.01 1.34
CA LYS A 57 14.74 -3.32 1.72
C LYS A 57 14.02 -3.84 2.95
N PHE A 58 13.37 -4.99 2.80
CA PHE A 58 12.60 -5.66 3.83
C PHE A 58 13.32 -6.90 4.32
N LEU A 59 13.33 -7.09 5.64
CA LEU A 59 13.75 -8.32 6.28
C LEU A 59 12.50 -9.06 6.74
N LEU A 60 12.19 -10.18 6.08
CA LEU A 60 11.10 -11.07 6.44
C LEU A 60 11.66 -12.23 7.26
N LEU A 61 11.19 -12.36 8.49
CA LEU A 61 11.54 -13.44 9.40
C LEU A 61 10.28 -14.21 9.76
N ASN A 62 10.40 -15.52 9.93
CA ASN A 62 9.32 -16.30 10.51
C ASN A 62 9.05 -15.85 11.96
N THR A 63 7.81 -15.47 12.27
CA THR A 63 7.34 -15.11 13.63
C THR A 63 6.55 -16.23 14.33
N SER A 64 6.35 -17.38 13.67
CA SER A 64 5.57 -18.49 14.24
C SER A 64 6.41 -19.39 15.17
N SER A 65 6.42 -19.01 16.44
CA SER A 65 6.65 -19.92 17.58
C SER A 65 5.33 -20.53 18.09
N SER A 66 4.32 -20.66 17.23
CA SER A 66 3.01 -21.19 17.61
C SER A 66 3.04 -22.72 17.71
N GLY A 67 3.27 -23.20 18.93
CA GLY A 67 2.70 -24.45 19.44
C GLY A 67 3.01 -25.72 18.64
N GLY A 68 4.23 -26.23 18.78
CA GLY A 68 4.57 -27.62 18.42
C GLY A 68 5.59 -27.77 17.30
N SER A 69 6.88 -27.82 17.68
CA SER A 69 7.96 -28.46 16.90
C SER A 69 8.33 -27.92 15.51
N THR A 70 8.09 -26.65 15.18
CA THR A 70 8.67 -26.05 13.96
C THR A 70 10.10 -25.54 14.24
N THR A 71 11.09 -26.40 13.99
CA THR A 71 12.53 -26.03 14.00
C THR A 71 13.00 -25.45 12.66
N ASP A 72 12.08 -25.37 11.71
CA ASP A 72 12.32 -24.84 10.38
C ASP A 72 12.32 -23.30 10.44
N THR A 73 13.34 -22.69 9.86
CA THR A 73 13.49 -21.24 9.84
C THR A 73 13.50 -20.75 8.40
N ILE A 74 12.72 -19.71 8.13
CA ILE A 74 12.76 -18.99 6.86
C ILE A 74 13.12 -17.52 7.15
N GLN A 75 14.09 -17.04 6.39
CA GLN A 75 14.54 -15.66 6.40
C GLN A 75 14.63 -15.20 4.96
N ALA A 76 14.03 -14.05 4.64
CA ALA A 76 14.16 -13.44 3.33
C ALA A 76 14.58 -11.98 3.47
N VAL A 77 15.54 -11.56 2.65
CA VAL A 77 15.88 -10.16 2.47
C VAL A 77 15.40 -9.75 1.09
N VAL A 78 14.36 -8.94 1.02
CA VAL A 78 13.68 -8.57 -0.21
C VAL A 78 13.91 -7.10 -0.50
N THR A 79 14.27 -6.76 -1.74
CA THR A 79 14.36 -5.38 -2.22
C THR A 79 13.22 -5.13 -3.20
N LEU A 80 12.35 -4.19 -2.84
CA LEU A 80 11.18 -3.78 -3.60
C LEU A 80 11.41 -2.39 -4.20
N VAL A 81 10.98 -2.19 -5.43
CA VAL A 81 10.88 -0.89 -6.07
C VAL A 81 9.47 -0.77 -6.65
N GLY A 82 8.59 -0.03 -5.96
CA GLY A 82 7.18 0.06 -6.32
C GLY A 82 6.50 -1.30 -6.22
N ASP A 83 6.12 -1.88 -7.36
CA ASP A 83 5.50 -3.19 -7.49
C ASP A 83 6.47 -4.29 -7.94
N ASN A 84 7.77 -4.00 -8.06
CA ASN A 84 8.75 -4.97 -8.55
C ASN A 84 9.69 -5.44 -7.44
N ILE A 85 9.74 -6.75 -7.23
CA ILE A 85 10.80 -7.40 -6.46
C ILE A 85 12.03 -7.46 -7.37
N CYS A 86 12.95 -6.51 -7.19
CA CYS A 86 14.18 -6.46 -7.97
C CYS A 86 15.24 -7.43 -7.44
N TYR A 87 15.21 -7.72 -6.14
CA TYR A 87 16.13 -8.67 -5.52
C TYR A 87 15.45 -9.37 -4.35
N ALA A 88 15.73 -10.65 -4.16
CA ALA A 88 15.33 -11.36 -2.95
C ALA A 88 16.37 -12.42 -2.62
N ASP A 89 16.84 -12.45 -1.38
CA ASP A 89 17.71 -13.50 -0.85
C ASP A 89 16.95 -14.30 0.19
N ILE A 90 16.56 -15.52 -0.17
CA ILE A 90 15.68 -16.37 0.62
C ILE A 90 16.51 -17.54 1.15
N SER A 91 16.59 -17.63 2.47
CA SER A 91 17.26 -18.72 3.19
C SER A 91 16.22 -19.53 3.95
N LEU A 92 16.17 -20.83 3.67
CA LEU A 92 15.30 -21.80 4.31
C LEU A 92 16.16 -22.85 4.99
N LYS A 93 16.01 -23.02 6.31
CA LYS A 93 16.60 -24.14 7.04
C LYS A 93 15.50 -25.10 7.44
N LEU A 94 15.64 -26.36 7.03
CA LEU A 94 14.70 -27.44 7.29
C LEU A 94 15.35 -28.43 8.26
N HIS A 95 14.70 -28.67 9.38
CA HIS A 95 15.13 -29.64 10.37
C HIS A 95 14.79 -31.05 9.90
N LYS A 96 15.69 -32.02 10.15
CA LYS A 96 15.55 -33.43 9.74
C LYS A 96 15.47 -33.68 8.22
N HIS A 97 15.69 -32.67 7.37
CA HIS A 97 15.84 -32.85 5.92
C HIS A 97 17.27 -33.30 5.57
N SER A 98 17.43 -34.10 4.51
CA SER A 98 18.75 -34.59 4.07
C SER A 98 19.69 -33.45 3.66
N VAL A 99 19.12 -32.38 3.12
CA VAL A 99 19.78 -31.09 2.88
C VAL A 99 19.11 -30.04 3.78
N PRO A 100 19.67 -29.73 4.96
CA PRO A 100 18.97 -28.93 5.95
C PRO A 100 18.98 -27.43 5.66
N SER A 101 19.66 -26.97 4.61
CA SER A 101 19.78 -25.55 4.27
C SER A 101 19.65 -25.34 2.77
N HIS A 102 18.73 -24.48 2.39
CA HIS A 102 18.48 -24.07 1.02
C HIS A 102 18.56 -22.55 0.94
N ARG A 103 19.16 -22.05 -0.13
CA ARG A 103 19.22 -20.61 -0.42
C ARG A 103 18.87 -20.38 -1.88
N THR A 104 17.96 -19.46 -2.12
CA THR A 104 17.49 -19.07 -3.45
C THR A 104 17.55 -17.56 -3.57
N ILE A 105 17.99 -17.07 -4.72
CA ILE A 105 18.13 -15.63 -4.97
C ILE A 105 17.33 -15.25 -6.21
N VAL A 106 16.51 -14.21 -6.09
CA VAL A 106 15.95 -13.47 -7.24
C VAL A 106 16.97 -12.40 -7.61
N GLN A 107 17.47 -12.46 -8.85
CA GLN A 107 18.48 -11.55 -9.37
C GLN A 107 17.84 -10.34 -10.07
N ASN A 108 18.60 -9.25 -10.18
CA ASN A 108 18.13 -7.97 -10.75
C ASN A 108 17.72 -8.04 -12.22
N ASP A 109 18.21 -9.03 -12.96
CA ASP A 109 17.85 -9.30 -14.36
C ASP A 109 16.57 -10.14 -14.49
N CYS A 110 16.10 -10.75 -13.40
CA CYS A 110 14.89 -11.57 -13.32
C CYS A 110 13.89 -10.97 -12.33
N GLN A 111 13.60 -9.68 -12.47
CA GLN A 111 12.69 -8.96 -11.56
C GLN A 111 11.28 -9.56 -11.61
N TRP A 112 10.64 -9.63 -10.45
CA TRP A 112 9.29 -10.15 -10.33
C TRP A 112 8.30 -9.03 -10.03
N LYS A 113 7.42 -8.73 -11.00
CA LYS A 113 6.30 -7.81 -10.84
C LYS A 113 5.18 -8.43 -9.99
N LEU A 114 4.72 -7.69 -8.99
CA LEU A 114 3.56 -8.00 -8.16
C LEU A 114 2.29 -7.48 -8.84
N GLN A 115 1.30 -8.35 -9.03
CA GLN A 115 0.05 -8.02 -9.76
C GLN A 115 -1.13 -7.66 -8.85
N GLN A 116 -0.92 -7.61 -7.53
CA GLN A 116 -1.98 -7.42 -6.53
C GLN A 116 -2.87 -6.20 -6.78
#